data_AF-A0A852V8M3-F1
#
_entry.id   AF-A0A852V8M3-F1
#
_cell.length_a   1.000
_cell.length_b   1.000
_cell.length_c   1.000
_cell.angle_alpha   90.00
_cell.angle_beta   90.00
_cell.angle_gamma   90.00
#
_symmetry.space_group_name_H-M   'P 1'
#
loop_
_entity.id
_entity.type
_entity.pdbx_description
1 polymer ?
#
loop_
_entity_poly.entity_id
_entity_poly.type
_entity_poly.pdbx_seq_one_letter_code
_entity_poly.pdbx_strand_id
1 'polypeptide(L)'
;MADVRSAHTHPQHREQPPARPEEGGGLPHDRLATAVPRSRAAAGREPADTHTPGITGGASDEPPARRGFVALDVGTARTRSVSSGGCAIADRPSAVVGRPSGVPGPVRPVRHGVVADPAAYLRLVRLVLLEARWSGAWPPERVLTGVPVAATPDDRRVVSAAVAEVAGCEATLVEGPLAAAVGAGLDVTGPRPCLLLDVGAGLVEAVVIDGGVITDAAVLQLSATTGTGLPFYALDGVVDMTAGLLRRLPGRLRSAGLVVTGGGARQERLLERLRAALRVPVGAAPEPEHATIRGLVSLCPQPAPAARTTARGR
;
A
#
# COMPACT_ATOMS: atom_id res chain seq x y z
N MET A 1 -21.08 52.10 -48.42
CA MET A 1 -22.44 51.51 -48.51
C MET A 1 -22.26 49.99 -48.55
N ALA A 2 -22.72 49.15 -47.65
CA ALA A 2 -23.58 49.31 -46.48
C ALA A 2 -23.17 48.26 -45.41
N ASP A 3 -23.51 48.62 -44.18
CA ASP A 3 -23.37 47.92 -42.91
C ASP A 3 -24.43 46.82 -42.78
N VAL A 4 -24.11 45.63 -42.23
CA VAL A 4 -25.04 44.84 -41.39
C VAL A 4 -24.22 43.95 -40.44
N ARG A 5 -24.30 44.28 -39.16
CA ARG A 5 -23.93 43.46 -38.00
C ARG A 5 -24.99 42.36 -37.78
N SER A 6 -24.57 41.17 -37.36
CA SER A 6 -25.45 40.28 -36.59
C SER A 6 -24.67 39.55 -35.50
N ALA A 7 -25.12 39.80 -34.28
CA ALA A 7 -24.65 39.21 -33.04
C ALA A 7 -25.17 37.78 -32.90
N HIS A 8 -24.34 36.87 -32.38
CA HIS A 8 -24.79 35.58 -31.87
C HIS A 8 -24.50 35.53 -30.37
N THR A 9 -25.60 35.48 -29.62
CA THR A 9 -25.68 35.41 -28.17
C THR A 9 -25.41 33.98 -27.69
N HIS A 10 -24.48 33.83 -26.75
CA HIS A 10 -24.26 32.61 -25.96
C HIS A 10 -25.40 32.41 -24.95
N PRO A 11 -25.96 31.19 -24.80
CA PRO A 11 -26.87 30.89 -23.70
C PRO A 11 -26.08 30.64 -22.41
N GLN A 12 -26.39 31.42 -21.38
CA GLN A 12 -25.91 31.24 -20.01
C GLN A 12 -26.64 30.06 -19.35
N HIS A 13 -25.91 28.99 -19.03
CA HIS A 13 -26.40 27.93 -18.16
C HIS A 13 -26.41 28.43 -16.71
N ARG A 14 -27.61 28.52 -16.11
CA ARG A 14 -27.80 28.74 -14.67
C ARG A 14 -27.49 27.45 -13.91
N GLU A 15 -26.50 27.50 -13.03
CA GLU A 15 -26.20 26.45 -12.05
C GLU A 15 -27.32 26.35 -10.99
N GLN A 16 -27.79 25.13 -10.71
CA GLN A 16 -28.67 24.82 -9.57
C GLN A 16 -27.82 24.50 -8.34
N PRO A 17 -28.17 25.00 -7.14
CA PRO A 17 -27.46 24.65 -5.91
C PRO A 17 -27.81 23.24 -5.42
N PRO A 18 -26.88 22.52 -4.75
CA PRO A 18 -27.09 21.16 -4.28
C PRO A 18 -28.04 21.09 -3.07
N ALA A 19 -28.84 20.02 -3.02
CA ALA A 19 -29.74 19.70 -1.93
C ALA A 19 -29.00 19.29 -0.64
N ARG A 20 -29.56 19.67 0.52
CA ARG A 20 -29.03 19.36 1.86
C ARG A 20 -29.25 17.89 2.22
N PRO A 21 -28.36 17.25 3.01
CA PRO A 21 -28.61 15.92 3.56
C PRO A 21 -29.49 16.01 4.81
N GLU A 22 -30.42 15.06 4.93
CA GLU A 22 -31.24 14.86 6.13
C GLU A 22 -30.45 14.17 7.24
N GLU A 23 -30.58 14.71 8.45
CA GLU A 23 -30.12 14.11 9.70
C GLU A 23 -31.21 13.21 10.29
N GLY A 24 -30.83 12.05 10.84
CA GLY A 24 -31.65 11.38 11.85
C GLY A 24 -31.50 9.86 11.94
N GLY A 25 -31.03 9.37 13.09
CA GLY A 25 -31.29 8.01 13.56
C GLY A 25 -30.09 7.29 14.16
N GLY A 26 -29.89 7.44 15.47
CA GLY A 26 -28.82 6.77 16.22
C GLY A 26 -29.19 5.42 16.86
N LEU A 27 -28.13 4.64 17.12
CA LEU A 27 -27.88 3.66 18.20
C LEU A 27 -28.70 2.33 18.23
N PRO A 28 -28.22 1.25 18.91
CA PRO A 28 -27.09 1.15 19.84
C PRO A 28 -26.09 -0.03 19.64
N HIS A 29 -25.02 0.07 20.43
CA HIS A 29 -24.05 -0.96 20.79
C HIS A 29 -24.68 -2.19 21.46
N ASP A 30 -24.17 -3.41 21.18
CA ASP A 30 -23.71 -4.31 22.25
C ASP A 30 -22.88 -5.52 21.76
N ARG A 31 -21.75 -5.70 22.47
CA ARG A 31 -21.10 -6.93 22.96
C ARG A 31 -21.18 -8.24 22.14
N LEU A 32 -20.01 -8.81 21.88
CA LEU A 32 -19.66 -10.10 22.51
C LEU A 32 -18.13 -10.27 22.59
N ALA A 33 -17.62 -10.19 23.82
CA ALA A 33 -16.33 -10.71 24.20
C ALA A 33 -16.53 -12.15 24.71
N THR A 34 -15.72 -13.09 24.23
CA THR A 34 -15.60 -14.42 24.85
C THR A 34 -14.14 -14.75 25.07
N ALA A 35 -13.83 -15.05 26.32
CA ALA A 35 -12.52 -15.35 26.86
C ALA A 35 -12.33 -16.88 27.07
N VAL A 36 -11.12 -17.38 26.73
CA VAL A 36 -10.21 -18.21 27.58
C VAL A 36 -10.69 -19.64 27.97
N PRO A 37 -9.86 -20.71 27.86
CA PRO A 37 -8.88 -21.03 28.92
C PRO A 37 -7.50 -21.55 28.51
N ARG A 38 -6.51 -21.10 29.30
CA ARG A 38 -5.16 -21.69 29.46
C ARG A 38 -5.21 -22.77 30.55
N SER A 39 -4.55 -23.90 30.33
CA SER A 39 -4.33 -24.94 31.33
C SER A 39 -3.11 -24.64 32.21
N ARG A 40 -3.19 -25.05 33.48
CA ARG A 40 -2.24 -24.81 34.57
C ARG A 40 -1.92 -26.12 35.28
N ALA A 41 -0.64 -26.40 35.59
CA ALA A 41 -0.11 -27.33 36.60
C ALA A 41 1.43 -27.35 36.45
N ALA A 42 2.33 -27.53 37.44
CA ALA A 42 2.35 -27.68 38.89
C ALA A 42 3.81 -27.40 39.36
N ALA A 43 4.04 -26.63 40.43
CA ALA A 43 4.52 -27.02 41.78
C ALA A 43 5.88 -27.76 41.89
N GLY A 44 6.82 -27.16 42.63
CA GLY A 44 8.07 -27.77 43.13
C GLY A 44 8.88 -26.75 43.96
N ARG A 45 9.47 -27.18 45.09
CA ARG A 45 9.91 -26.38 46.26
C ARG A 45 11.38 -25.91 46.23
N GLU A 46 11.64 -24.89 47.05
CA GLU A 46 12.90 -24.25 47.54
C GLU A 46 13.83 -25.17 48.39
N PRO A 47 15.10 -24.82 48.77
CA PRO A 47 15.49 -23.58 49.50
C PRO A 47 16.88 -22.94 49.26
N ALA A 48 17.11 -21.84 50.02
CA ALA A 48 18.12 -20.77 50.03
C ALA A 48 19.61 -21.11 50.24
N ASP A 49 20.53 -20.20 49.83
CA ASP A 49 21.35 -19.39 50.78
C ASP A 49 22.40 -18.41 50.15
N THR A 50 22.50 -17.23 50.79
CA THR A 50 23.68 -16.37 51.06
C THR A 50 24.37 -15.42 50.03
N HIS A 51 24.46 -14.15 50.48
CA HIS A 51 25.58 -13.18 50.44
C HIS A 51 25.84 -12.28 49.20
N THR A 52 25.67 -10.96 49.45
CA THR A 52 26.10 -9.75 48.69
C THR A 52 27.61 -9.48 48.96
N PRO A 53 28.44 -8.83 48.09
CA PRO A 53 28.30 -7.39 47.79
C PRO A 53 28.81 -6.86 46.43
N GLY A 54 28.22 -5.76 45.97
CA GLY A 54 28.98 -4.60 45.49
C GLY A 54 28.88 -4.16 44.02
N ILE A 55 28.98 -2.83 43.87
CA ILE A 55 29.46 -2.04 42.71
C ILE A 55 28.39 -1.38 41.81
N THR A 56 28.06 -0.16 42.24
CA THR A 56 27.98 1.11 41.48
C THR A 56 27.96 1.09 39.95
N GLY A 57 26.94 1.73 39.37
CA GLY A 57 26.95 2.19 37.99
C GLY A 57 25.55 2.19 37.39
N GLY A 58 24.73 3.18 37.76
CA GLY A 58 23.44 3.39 37.12
C GLY A 58 23.63 3.87 35.68
N ALA A 59 23.93 2.95 34.77
CA ALA A 59 23.51 3.10 33.39
C ALA A 59 21.99 3.06 33.42
N SER A 60 21.35 4.15 33.01
CA SER A 60 19.92 4.17 32.76
C SER A 60 19.58 3.00 31.85
N ASP A 61 18.92 2.00 32.42
CA ASP A 61 18.39 0.80 31.76
C ASP A 61 17.14 1.18 30.95
N GLU A 62 17.24 2.29 30.21
CA GLU A 62 16.22 2.69 29.27
C GLU A 62 16.36 1.74 28.07
N PRO A 63 15.35 0.90 27.78
CA PRO A 63 15.42 0.02 26.62
C PRO A 63 15.72 0.88 25.40
N PRO A 64 16.62 0.47 24.49
CA PRO A 64 16.97 1.27 23.33
C PRO A 64 15.68 1.71 22.65
N ALA A 65 15.51 3.04 22.49
CA ALA A 65 14.33 3.62 21.88
C ALA A 65 14.02 2.85 20.59
N ARG A 66 12.85 2.20 20.56
CA ARG A 66 12.45 1.28 19.48
C ARG A 66 12.64 2.01 18.14
N ARG A 67 13.62 1.61 17.36
CA ARG A 67 13.90 2.27 16.08
C ARG A 67 12.78 1.91 15.11
N GLY A 68 12.19 2.94 14.52
CA GLY A 68 10.95 2.82 13.76
C GLY A 68 11.14 2.23 12.36
N PHE A 69 10.02 1.79 11.77
CA PHE A 69 9.93 1.46 10.35
C PHE A 69 9.10 2.51 9.60
N VAL A 70 9.30 2.59 8.28
CA VAL A 70 8.40 3.27 7.36
C VAL A 70 7.99 2.32 6.25
N ALA A 71 6.70 2.19 6.01
CA ALA A 71 6.16 1.58 4.80
C ALA A 71 5.88 2.68 3.78
N LEU A 72 6.30 2.47 2.53
CA LEU A 72 6.22 3.46 1.46
C LEU A 72 5.68 2.82 0.17
N ASP A 73 4.55 3.32 -0.32
CA ASP A 73 3.94 2.91 -1.59
C ASP A 73 3.98 4.10 -2.56
N VAL A 74 4.90 4.09 -3.53
CA VAL A 74 5.07 5.18 -4.50
C VAL A 74 4.50 4.79 -5.86
N GLY A 75 3.18 4.90 -6.00
CA GLY A 75 2.49 4.63 -7.26
C GLY A 75 2.59 5.78 -8.27
N THR A 76 2.10 5.56 -9.50
CA THR A 76 2.08 6.58 -10.57
C THR A 76 1.20 7.80 -10.25
N ALA A 77 0.07 7.61 -9.56
CA ALA A 77 -0.85 8.70 -9.23
C ALA A 77 -0.81 9.11 -7.77
N ARG A 78 -0.60 8.16 -6.86
CA ARG A 78 -0.68 8.35 -5.41
C ARG A 78 0.54 7.77 -4.73
N THR A 79 1.03 8.49 -3.73
CA THR A 79 2.09 8.04 -2.83
C THR A 79 1.52 7.94 -1.43
N ARG A 80 1.73 6.79 -0.79
CA ARG A 80 1.23 6.49 0.56
C ARG A 80 2.35 6.11 1.50
N SER A 81 2.21 6.46 2.77
CA SER A 81 3.16 6.05 3.79
C SER A 81 2.52 5.82 5.16
N VAL A 82 3.17 4.97 5.94
CA VAL A 82 2.85 4.69 7.35
C VAL A 82 4.15 4.55 8.13
N SER A 83 4.24 5.17 9.30
CA SER A 83 5.38 5.07 10.22
C SER A 83 5.01 4.30 11.50
N SER A 84 6.00 3.71 12.18
CA SER A 84 5.82 2.81 13.34
C SER A 84 5.14 3.41 14.61
N GLY A 85 4.69 4.66 14.56
CA GLY A 85 3.91 5.31 15.62
C GLY A 85 2.60 5.93 15.13
N GLY A 86 2.30 5.83 13.83
CA GLY A 86 1.08 6.35 13.21
C GLY A 86 0.14 5.22 12.80
N CYS A 87 -1.15 5.36 13.10
CA CYS A 87 -2.18 4.45 12.58
C CYS A 87 -2.83 4.94 11.28
N ALA A 88 -2.53 6.17 10.86
CA ALA A 88 -3.13 6.78 9.68
C ALA A 88 -2.23 6.61 8.45
N ILE A 89 -2.85 6.24 7.32
CA ILE A 89 -2.19 6.26 6.01
C ILE A 89 -2.10 7.72 5.55
N ALA A 90 -0.88 8.24 5.45
CA ALA A 90 -0.65 9.49 4.74
C ALA A 90 -0.75 9.22 3.24
N ASP A 91 -1.56 9.99 2.50
CA ASP A 91 -1.82 9.78 1.07
C ASP A 91 -1.79 11.11 0.30
N ARG A 92 -0.97 11.18 -0.75
CA ARG A 92 -0.74 12.38 -1.56
C ARG A 92 -0.63 12.06 -3.04
N PRO A 93 -0.80 13.05 -3.94
CA PRO A 93 -0.41 12.89 -5.34
C PRO A 93 1.08 12.55 -5.47
N SER A 94 1.42 11.64 -6.38
CA SER A 94 2.80 11.36 -6.78
C SER A 94 3.33 12.45 -7.70
N ALA A 95 3.52 13.64 -7.14
CA ALA A 95 3.94 14.81 -7.86
C ALA A 95 4.74 15.75 -6.94
N VAL A 96 5.68 16.48 -7.55
CA VAL A 96 6.45 17.53 -6.88
C VAL A 96 6.35 18.83 -7.68
N VAL A 97 6.52 19.96 -7.01
CA VAL A 97 6.60 21.26 -7.69
C VAL A 97 7.78 21.25 -8.67
N GLY A 98 7.54 21.72 -9.89
CA GLY A 98 8.56 21.89 -10.92
C GLY A 98 9.64 22.90 -10.51
N ARG A 99 10.80 22.84 -11.15
CA ARG A 99 11.84 23.86 -10.95
C ARG A 99 11.37 25.19 -11.56
N PRO A 100 11.74 26.35 -10.99
CA PRO A 100 11.34 27.67 -11.50
C PRO A 100 11.73 27.92 -12.98
N SER A 101 12.77 27.24 -13.48
CA SER A 101 13.26 27.35 -14.86
C SER A 101 12.65 26.35 -15.85
N GLY A 102 11.70 25.52 -15.43
CA GLY A 102 11.07 24.47 -16.25
C GLY A 102 9.68 24.83 -16.75
N VAL A 103 9.06 23.88 -17.47
CA VAL A 103 7.64 23.99 -17.87
C VAL A 103 6.77 24.16 -16.61
N PRO A 104 5.87 25.16 -16.56
CA PRO A 104 4.97 25.36 -15.43
C PRO A 104 4.10 24.10 -15.21
N GLY A 105 4.17 23.52 -14.02
CA GLY A 105 3.31 22.40 -13.63
C GLY A 105 3.96 21.41 -12.66
N PRO A 106 3.16 20.48 -12.10
CA PRO A 106 3.66 19.39 -11.28
C PRO A 106 4.50 18.40 -12.11
N VAL A 107 5.67 18.03 -11.59
CA VAL A 107 6.50 16.97 -12.16
C VAL A 107 6.11 15.65 -11.51
N ARG A 108 5.84 14.63 -12.34
CA ARG A 108 5.48 13.28 -11.89
C ARG A 108 6.70 12.37 -11.97
N PRO A 109 7.25 11.91 -10.84
CA PRO A 109 8.50 11.16 -10.84
C PRO A 109 8.34 9.70 -11.23
N VAL A 110 7.12 9.17 -11.18
CA VAL A 110 6.83 7.75 -11.43
C VAL A 110 5.90 7.61 -12.64
N ARG A 111 6.24 6.71 -13.54
CA ARG A 111 5.42 6.30 -14.69
C ARG A 111 5.39 4.78 -14.72
N HIS A 112 4.19 4.19 -14.81
CA HIS A 112 4.03 2.72 -14.85
C HIS A 112 4.67 2.00 -13.66
N GLY A 113 4.63 2.63 -12.48
CA GLY A 113 5.27 2.13 -11.26
C GLY A 113 6.80 2.19 -11.22
N VAL A 114 7.47 2.68 -12.27
CA VAL A 114 8.93 2.86 -12.32
C VAL A 114 9.33 4.33 -12.27
N VAL A 115 10.57 4.59 -11.81
CA VAL A 115 11.10 5.95 -11.65
C VAL A 115 11.47 6.54 -13.01
N ALA A 116 10.71 7.54 -13.46
CA ALA A 116 10.92 8.23 -14.72
C ALA A 116 11.78 9.51 -14.58
N ASP A 117 11.76 10.16 -13.41
CA ASP A 117 12.60 11.30 -13.07
C ASP A 117 13.22 11.08 -11.67
N PRO A 118 14.47 10.58 -11.58
CA PRO A 118 15.13 10.30 -10.30
C PRO A 118 15.25 11.53 -9.39
N ALA A 119 15.48 12.72 -9.96
CA ALA A 119 15.62 13.94 -9.18
C ALA A 119 14.27 14.38 -8.58
N ALA A 120 13.18 14.22 -9.32
CA ALA A 120 11.83 14.45 -8.80
C ALA A 120 11.42 13.37 -7.79
N TYR A 121 11.84 12.12 -8.01
CA TYR A 121 11.56 11.00 -7.11
C TYR A 121 12.20 11.23 -5.74
N LEU A 122 13.48 11.63 -5.72
CA LEU A 122 14.19 11.96 -4.48
C LEU A 122 13.50 13.08 -3.69
N ARG A 123 13.02 14.12 -4.38
CA ARG A 123 12.23 15.20 -3.74
C ARG A 123 10.93 14.66 -3.17
N LEU A 124 10.23 13.78 -3.88
CA LEU A 124 8.98 13.19 -3.41
C LEU A 124 9.20 12.32 -2.18
N VAL A 125 10.20 11.44 -2.19
CA VAL A 125 10.57 10.59 -1.04
C VAL A 125 10.91 11.46 0.17
N ARG A 126 11.70 12.52 -0.02
CA ARG A 126 12.03 13.48 1.05
C ARG A 126 10.79 14.13 1.65
N LEU A 127 9.89 14.62 0.81
CA LEU A 127 8.63 15.22 1.26
C LEU A 127 7.77 14.23 2.06
N VAL A 128 7.65 12.98 1.58
CA VAL A 128 6.84 11.93 2.24
C VAL A 128 7.44 11.53 3.59
N LEU A 129 8.76 11.30 3.65
CA LEU A 129 9.41 10.90 4.90
C LEU A 129 9.41 12.02 5.94
N LEU A 130 9.52 13.29 5.52
CA LEU A 130 9.33 14.45 6.42
C LEU A 130 7.90 14.49 6.99
N GLU A 131 6.89 14.23 6.16
CA GLU A 131 5.48 14.29 6.55
C GLU A 131 4.97 13.11 7.36
N ALA A 132 5.61 11.95 7.25
CA ALA A 132 5.33 10.79 8.08
C ALA A 132 5.60 11.04 9.59
N ARG A 133 5.80 12.32 9.98
CA ARG A 133 5.99 12.85 11.33
C ARG A 133 6.93 11.98 12.08
N TRP A 134 8.10 11.91 11.49
CA TRP A 134 9.26 11.34 12.11
C TRP A 134 9.61 12.20 13.32
N SER A 135 8.98 11.84 14.43
CA SER A 135 8.92 12.58 15.69
C SER A 135 10.07 12.21 16.62
N GLY A 136 10.96 11.30 16.18
CA GLY A 136 12.18 10.93 16.85
C GLY A 136 13.38 11.59 16.19
N ALA A 137 14.36 11.99 17.00
CA ALA A 137 15.62 12.61 16.57
C ALA A 137 16.56 11.72 15.73
N TRP A 138 16.07 10.63 15.08
CA TRP A 138 16.91 9.55 14.56
C TRP A 138 16.40 8.88 13.26
N PRO A 139 17.31 8.45 12.34
CA PRO A 139 17.10 7.63 11.11
C PRO A 139 16.17 6.40 11.30
N PRO A 140 15.25 6.06 10.35
CA PRO A 140 14.38 4.92 10.53
C PRO A 140 15.32 3.73 10.38
N GLU A 141 15.06 2.66 11.11
CA GLU A 141 15.95 1.51 10.96
C GLU A 141 15.75 0.83 9.60
N ARG A 142 14.50 0.89 9.11
CA ARG A 142 14.05 0.18 7.92
C ARG A 142 12.99 0.96 7.17
N VAL A 143 13.10 0.95 5.85
CA VAL A 143 12.03 1.36 4.93
C VAL A 143 11.63 0.16 4.09
N LEU A 144 10.34 -0.18 4.07
CA LEU A 144 9.77 -1.17 3.15
C LEU A 144 9.06 -0.42 2.03
N THR A 145 9.37 -0.75 0.78
CA THR A 145 8.75 -0.10 -0.38
C THR A 145 8.36 -1.09 -1.47
N GLY A 146 7.20 -0.84 -2.08
CA GLY A 146 6.70 -1.63 -3.19
C GLY A 146 7.42 -1.30 -4.51
N VAL A 147 7.62 -2.30 -5.36
CA VAL A 147 8.05 -2.16 -6.78
C VAL A 147 7.19 -3.03 -7.70
N PRO A 148 6.99 -2.67 -8.98
CA PRO A 148 6.29 -3.53 -9.93
C PRO A 148 6.88 -4.94 -10.04
N VAL A 149 6.06 -5.93 -10.42
CA VAL A 149 6.55 -7.30 -10.66
C VAL A 149 7.57 -7.35 -11.81
N ALA A 150 7.40 -6.47 -12.80
CA ALA A 150 8.28 -6.34 -13.95
C ALA A 150 9.47 -5.38 -13.74
N ALA A 151 9.68 -4.88 -12.51
CA ALA A 151 10.78 -3.96 -12.22
C ALA A 151 12.14 -4.62 -12.50
N THR A 152 12.93 -4.00 -13.37
CA THR A 152 14.28 -4.46 -13.71
C THR A 152 15.24 -4.24 -12.54
N PRO A 153 16.45 -4.87 -12.56
CA PRO A 153 17.48 -4.57 -11.57
C PRO A 153 17.83 -3.09 -11.46
N ASP A 154 17.80 -2.35 -12.57
CA ASP A 154 18.08 -0.92 -12.58
C ASP A 154 16.94 -0.11 -11.96
N ASP A 155 15.68 -0.45 -12.26
CA ASP A 155 14.51 0.18 -11.60
C ASP A 155 14.59 0.01 -10.07
N ARG A 156 14.90 -1.21 -9.62
CA ARG A 156 15.07 -1.54 -8.19
C ARG A 156 16.22 -0.77 -7.54
N ARG A 157 17.34 -0.62 -8.24
CA ARG A 157 18.51 0.15 -7.76
C ARG A 157 18.17 1.63 -7.60
N VAL A 158 17.47 2.24 -8.56
CA VAL A 158 17.10 3.66 -8.50
C VAL A 158 16.20 3.93 -7.29
N VAL A 159 15.21 3.06 -7.04
CA VAL A 159 14.36 3.15 -5.85
C VAL A 159 15.18 3.01 -4.56
N SER A 160 16.02 1.98 -4.48
CA SER A 160 16.83 1.71 -3.27
C SER A 160 17.80 2.86 -2.96
N ALA A 161 18.49 3.38 -3.98
CA ALA A 161 19.44 4.48 -3.83
C ALA A 161 18.74 5.76 -3.35
N ALA A 162 17.59 6.11 -3.93
CA ALA A 162 16.85 7.31 -3.53
C ALA A 162 16.29 7.20 -2.10
N VAL A 163 15.80 6.02 -1.70
CA VAL A 163 15.34 5.79 -0.33
C VAL A 163 16.52 5.82 0.64
N ALA A 164 17.63 5.16 0.33
CA ALA A 164 18.82 5.14 1.18
C ALA A 164 19.41 6.55 1.38
N GLU A 165 19.48 7.36 0.31
CA GLU A 165 19.96 8.74 0.39
C GLU A 165 19.11 9.61 1.32
N VAL A 166 17.79 9.44 1.30
CA VAL A 166 16.87 10.28 2.07
C VAL A 166 16.66 9.76 3.49
N ALA A 167 16.50 8.44 3.65
CA ALA A 167 16.19 7.81 4.93
C ALA A 167 17.45 7.55 5.78
N GLY A 168 18.63 7.43 5.16
CA GLY A 168 19.85 7.02 5.84
C GLY A 168 19.88 5.53 6.22
N CYS A 169 19.02 4.70 5.61
CA CYS A 169 18.97 3.25 5.78
C CYS A 169 18.58 2.56 4.47
N GLU A 170 18.97 1.30 4.30
CA GLU A 170 18.62 0.51 3.12
C GLU A 170 17.11 0.28 2.99
N ALA A 171 16.64 0.22 1.74
CA ALA A 171 15.26 -0.11 1.41
C ALA A 171 15.08 -1.62 1.26
N THR A 172 14.07 -2.18 1.92
CA THR A 172 13.58 -3.52 1.62
C THR A 172 12.52 -3.41 0.54
N LEU A 173 12.83 -3.93 -0.64
CA LEU A 173 11.90 -3.94 -1.77
C LEU A 173 10.98 -5.16 -1.71
N VAL A 174 9.70 -4.94 -1.96
CA VAL A 174 8.68 -5.99 -2.06
C VAL A 174 7.94 -5.82 -3.39
N GLU A 175 7.59 -6.91 -4.08
CA GLU A 175 6.69 -6.83 -5.23
C GLU A 175 5.34 -6.23 -4.78
N GLY A 176 4.94 -5.11 -5.40
CA GLY A 176 3.72 -4.38 -5.10
C GLY A 176 2.47 -5.27 -5.09
N PRO A 177 2.26 -6.12 -6.11
CA PRO A 177 1.15 -7.07 -6.11
C PRO A 177 1.19 -8.08 -4.96
N LEU A 178 2.37 -8.55 -4.55
CA LEU A 178 2.48 -9.44 -3.39
C LEU A 178 2.09 -8.72 -2.10
N ALA A 179 2.58 -7.49 -1.90
CA ALA A 179 2.15 -6.66 -0.78
C ALA A 179 0.64 -6.41 -0.83
N ALA A 180 0.07 -6.05 -1.98
CA ALA A 180 -1.36 -5.84 -2.15
C ALA A 180 -2.19 -7.08 -1.78
N ALA A 181 -1.75 -8.27 -2.15
CA ALA A 181 -2.39 -9.52 -1.74
C ALA A 181 -2.39 -9.70 -0.22
N VAL A 182 -1.26 -9.44 0.44
CA VAL A 182 -1.16 -9.47 1.92
C VAL A 182 -2.12 -8.45 2.54
N GLY A 183 -2.14 -7.21 2.04
CA GLY A 183 -3.02 -6.16 2.56
C GLY A 183 -4.50 -6.37 2.25
N ALA A 184 -4.83 -7.20 1.25
CA ALA A 184 -6.19 -7.66 0.97
C ALA A 184 -6.61 -8.85 1.86
N GLY A 185 -5.71 -9.36 2.71
CA GLY A 185 -5.99 -10.48 3.61
C GLY A 185 -5.89 -11.86 2.97
N LEU A 186 -5.21 -11.99 1.82
CA LEU A 186 -4.98 -13.28 1.18
C LEU A 186 -3.90 -14.08 1.93
N ASP A 187 -4.14 -15.38 2.10
CA ASP A 187 -3.14 -16.32 2.64
C ASP A 187 -2.11 -16.67 1.55
N VAL A 188 -1.21 -15.73 1.28
CA VAL A 188 -0.22 -15.83 0.19
C VAL A 188 0.81 -16.95 0.41
N THR A 189 1.01 -17.38 1.66
CA THR A 189 1.89 -18.51 2.03
C THR A 189 1.13 -19.83 2.20
N GLY A 190 -0.18 -19.81 2.01
CA GLY A 190 -1.05 -20.95 2.20
C GLY A 190 -0.82 -22.06 1.17
N PRO A 191 -1.47 -23.22 1.36
CA PRO A 191 -1.33 -24.38 0.48
C PRO A 191 -2.04 -24.21 -0.88
N ARG A 192 -2.73 -23.08 -1.10
CA ARG A 192 -3.49 -22.79 -2.32
C ARG A 192 -2.97 -21.51 -2.96
N PRO A 193 -2.73 -21.51 -4.28
CA PRO A 193 -2.38 -20.31 -4.99
C PRO A 193 -3.49 -19.25 -4.92
N CYS A 194 -3.07 -17.99 -4.84
CA CYS A 194 -3.93 -16.81 -4.88
C CYS A 194 -3.86 -16.14 -6.25
N LEU A 195 -4.98 -15.60 -6.73
CA LEU A 195 -5.04 -14.78 -7.95
C LEU A 195 -5.37 -13.35 -7.57
N LEU A 196 -4.53 -12.41 -7.99
CA LEU A 196 -4.71 -10.98 -7.73
C LEU A 196 -4.67 -10.20 -9.06
N LEU A 197 -5.52 -9.19 -9.17
CA LEU A 197 -5.46 -8.17 -10.21
C LEU A 197 -5.31 -6.80 -9.53
N ASP A 198 -4.12 -6.22 -9.55
CA ASP A 198 -3.91 -4.85 -9.07
C ASP A 198 -4.13 -3.84 -10.21
N VAL A 199 -5.08 -2.93 -10.01
CA VAL A 199 -5.50 -1.96 -11.03
C VAL A 199 -5.07 -0.57 -10.60
N GLY A 200 -3.80 -0.27 -10.82
CA GLY A 200 -3.21 1.04 -10.63
C GLY A 200 -3.53 2.02 -11.76
N ALA A 201 -3.18 3.28 -11.53
CA ALA A 201 -3.45 4.36 -12.47
C ALA A 201 -2.57 4.25 -13.73
N GLY A 202 -1.27 3.95 -13.55
CA GLY A 202 -0.32 3.78 -14.66
C GLY A 202 -0.06 2.32 -15.04
N LEU A 203 -0.36 1.37 -14.16
CA LEU A 203 0.04 -0.02 -14.31
C LEU A 203 -1.08 -0.91 -13.80
N VAL A 204 -1.37 -1.96 -14.55
CA VAL A 204 -2.24 -3.05 -14.13
C VAL A 204 -1.45 -4.34 -14.13
N GLU A 205 -1.50 -5.08 -13.04
CA GLU A 205 -0.74 -6.31 -12.84
C GLU A 205 -1.68 -7.43 -12.40
N ALA A 206 -1.83 -8.46 -13.22
CA ALA A 206 -2.48 -9.70 -12.83
C ALA A 206 -1.41 -10.71 -12.43
N VAL A 207 -1.49 -11.30 -11.25
CA VAL A 207 -0.47 -12.22 -10.72
C VAL A 207 -1.08 -13.50 -10.15
N VAL A 208 -0.30 -14.57 -10.25
CA VAL A 208 -0.50 -15.83 -9.52
C VAL A 208 0.53 -15.90 -8.41
N ILE A 209 0.08 -16.05 -7.18
CA ILE A 209 0.94 -16.15 -5.99
C ILE A 209 0.82 -17.55 -5.42
N ASP A 210 1.93 -18.25 -5.25
CA ASP A 210 1.98 -19.60 -4.68
C ASP A 210 3.17 -19.70 -3.72
N GLY A 211 2.93 -20.14 -2.48
CA GLY A 211 3.97 -20.26 -1.46
C GLY A 211 4.72 -18.95 -1.15
N GLY A 212 4.05 -17.81 -1.23
CA GLY A 212 4.63 -16.48 -0.98
C GLY A 212 5.43 -15.90 -2.15
N VAL A 213 5.41 -16.54 -3.33
CA VAL A 213 6.15 -16.09 -4.51
C VAL A 213 5.20 -15.87 -5.68
N ILE A 214 5.46 -14.86 -6.51
CA ILE A 214 4.73 -14.66 -7.76
C ILE A 214 5.26 -15.65 -8.81
N THR A 215 4.42 -16.57 -9.27
CA THR A 215 4.81 -17.65 -10.21
C THR A 215 4.44 -17.37 -11.66
N ASP A 216 3.44 -16.53 -11.91
CA ASP A 216 3.05 -16.07 -13.25
C ASP A 216 2.47 -14.66 -13.14
N ALA A 217 2.64 -13.86 -14.17
CA ALA A 217 2.16 -12.49 -14.22
C ALA A 217 1.74 -12.07 -15.63
N ALA A 218 0.83 -11.10 -15.70
CA ALA A 218 0.53 -10.34 -16.89
C ALA A 218 0.46 -8.86 -16.52
N VAL A 219 1.03 -8.00 -17.37
CA VAL A 219 1.20 -6.57 -17.08
C VAL A 219 0.65 -5.75 -18.24
N LEU A 220 -0.10 -4.71 -17.92
CA LEU A 220 -0.60 -3.71 -18.86
C LEU A 220 -0.21 -2.31 -18.40
N GLN A 221 0.57 -1.62 -19.21
CA GLN A 221 0.94 -0.22 -18.99
C GLN A 221 -0.14 0.70 -19.56
N LEU A 222 -0.56 1.70 -18.79
CA LEU A 222 -1.60 2.63 -19.17
C LEU A 222 -1.00 3.99 -19.54
N SER A 223 -1.51 4.61 -20.60
CA SER A 223 -1.09 5.94 -21.02
C SER A 223 -1.75 7.01 -20.14
N ALA A 224 -0.99 7.50 -19.16
CA ALA A 224 -1.20 8.73 -18.40
C ALA A 224 -2.62 8.95 -17.83
N THR A 225 -2.91 8.34 -16.68
CA THR A 225 -4.02 8.76 -15.82
C THR A 225 -3.53 9.78 -14.81
N THR A 226 -3.89 11.03 -15.02
CA THR A 226 -3.80 12.03 -13.95
C THR A 226 -4.94 11.92 -12.95
N GLY A 227 -6.03 11.22 -13.31
CA GLY A 227 -7.23 10.99 -12.51
C GLY A 227 -7.24 9.70 -11.70
N THR A 228 -8.23 9.58 -10.83
CA THR A 228 -8.55 8.38 -10.04
C THR A 228 -9.33 7.37 -10.88
N GLY A 229 -8.85 6.13 -10.96
CA GLY A 229 -9.54 5.01 -11.62
C GLY A 229 -9.03 4.67 -13.03
N LEU A 230 -9.59 3.60 -13.60
CA LEU A 230 -9.21 3.08 -14.91
C LEU A 230 -9.86 3.90 -16.04
N PRO A 231 -9.12 4.27 -17.11
CA PRO A 231 -9.69 4.89 -18.30
C PRO A 231 -10.68 3.97 -19.02
N PHE A 232 -11.70 4.55 -19.66
CA PHE A 232 -12.67 3.76 -20.44
C PHE A 232 -12.02 2.94 -21.55
N TYR A 233 -10.99 3.48 -22.22
CA TYR A 233 -10.28 2.76 -23.28
C TYR A 233 -9.52 1.53 -22.78
N ALA A 234 -9.20 1.48 -21.49
CA ALA A 234 -8.37 0.42 -20.91
C ALA A 234 -9.17 -0.78 -20.40
N LEU A 235 -10.51 -0.66 -20.30
CA LEU A 235 -11.37 -1.70 -19.71
C LEU A 235 -11.21 -3.04 -20.42
N ASP A 236 -11.39 -3.08 -21.75
CA ASP A 236 -11.29 -4.33 -22.50
C ASP A 236 -9.85 -4.88 -22.48
N GLY A 237 -8.84 -4.00 -22.53
CA GLY A 237 -7.44 -4.39 -22.39
C GLY A 237 -7.13 -5.08 -21.05
N VAL A 238 -7.67 -4.58 -19.94
CA VAL A 238 -7.53 -5.21 -18.62
C VAL A 238 -8.20 -6.59 -18.59
N VAL A 239 -9.40 -6.70 -19.16
CA VAL A 239 -10.15 -7.97 -19.21
C VAL A 239 -9.42 -9.00 -20.06
N ASP A 240 -8.96 -8.63 -21.25
CA ASP A 240 -8.28 -9.52 -22.18
C ASP A 240 -6.93 -10.00 -21.63
N MET A 241 -6.17 -9.10 -21.00
CA MET A 241 -4.91 -9.40 -20.34
C MET A 241 -5.12 -10.39 -19.18
N THR A 242 -6.13 -10.15 -18.34
CA THR A 242 -6.48 -11.04 -17.22
C THR A 242 -6.98 -12.40 -17.72
N ALA A 243 -7.85 -12.42 -18.73
CA ALA A 243 -8.32 -13.66 -19.36
C ALA A 243 -7.17 -14.46 -19.98
N GLY A 244 -6.19 -13.77 -20.56
CA GLY A 244 -4.95 -14.36 -21.09
C GLY A 244 -4.13 -15.08 -20.03
N LEU A 245 -3.97 -14.49 -18.84
CA LEU A 245 -3.33 -15.14 -17.70
C LEU A 245 -4.14 -16.39 -17.27
N LEU A 246 -5.45 -16.23 -17.03
CA LEU A 246 -6.30 -17.34 -16.56
C LEU A 246 -6.36 -18.54 -17.51
N ARG A 247 -6.21 -18.33 -18.82
CA ARG A 247 -6.15 -19.42 -19.82
C ARG A 247 -4.92 -20.29 -19.66
N ARG A 248 -3.79 -19.75 -19.16
CA ARG A 248 -2.56 -20.52 -18.88
C ARG A 248 -2.68 -21.39 -17.63
N LEU A 249 -3.65 -21.12 -16.77
CA LEU A 249 -3.76 -21.77 -15.46
C LEU A 249 -4.62 -23.05 -15.51
N PRO A 250 -4.23 -24.10 -14.76
CA PRO A 250 -5.08 -25.26 -14.51
C PRO A 250 -6.45 -24.87 -13.93
N GLY A 251 -7.50 -25.61 -14.29
CA GLY A 251 -8.88 -25.32 -13.87
C GLY A 251 -9.08 -25.20 -12.35
N ARG A 252 -8.34 -25.97 -11.56
CA ARG A 252 -8.37 -25.90 -10.09
C ARG A 252 -7.91 -24.54 -9.54
N LEU A 253 -6.90 -23.90 -10.14
CA LEU A 253 -6.43 -22.58 -9.70
C LEU A 253 -7.48 -21.51 -9.99
N ARG A 254 -8.19 -21.61 -11.12
CA ARG A 254 -9.25 -20.67 -11.50
C ARG A 254 -10.42 -20.64 -10.51
N SER A 255 -10.68 -21.75 -9.80
CA SER A 255 -11.76 -21.84 -8.81
C SER A 255 -11.52 -21.01 -7.53
N ALA A 256 -10.27 -20.60 -7.27
CA ALA A 256 -9.92 -19.76 -6.12
C ALA A 256 -10.54 -18.35 -6.19
N GLY A 257 -10.95 -17.91 -7.39
CA GLY A 257 -11.44 -16.56 -7.63
C GLY A 257 -10.31 -15.54 -7.77
N LEU A 258 -10.66 -14.39 -8.34
CA LEU A 258 -9.78 -13.26 -8.58
C LEU A 258 -10.11 -12.14 -7.60
N VAL A 259 -9.12 -11.71 -6.83
CA VAL A 259 -9.24 -10.52 -5.99
C VAL A 259 -8.67 -9.30 -6.72
N VAL A 260 -9.43 -8.21 -6.75
CA VAL A 260 -9.06 -6.98 -7.44
C VAL A 260 -8.66 -5.90 -6.43
N THR A 261 -7.47 -5.31 -6.59
CA THR A 261 -6.93 -4.23 -5.76
C THR A 261 -6.62 -2.98 -6.59
N GLY A 262 -6.10 -1.94 -5.93
CA GLY A 262 -5.75 -0.69 -6.56
C GLY A 262 -6.96 0.25 -6.72
N GLY A 263 -6.68 1.49 -7.12
CA GLY A 263 -7.73 2.51 -7.26
C GLY A 263 -8.80 2.16 -8.31
N GLY A 264 -8.44 1.40 -9.34
CA GLY A 264 -9.37 0.94 -10.37
C GLY A 264 -10.43 -0.05 -9.86
N ALA A 265 -10.15 -0.80 -8.79
CA ALA A 265 -11.10 -1.74 -8.20
C ALA A 265 -12.34 -1.06 -7.58
N ARG A 266 -12.31 0.27 -7.37
CA ARG A 266 -13.48 1.06 -6.94
C ARG A 266 -14.52 1.26 -8.04
N GLN A 267 -14.20 0.95 -9.29
CA GLN A 267 -15.12 1.15 -10.41
C GLN A 267 -15.97 -0.10 -10.64
N GLU A 268 -17.27 -0.03 -10.30
CA GLU A 268 -18.17 -1.18 -10.45
C GLU A 268 -18.23 -1.68 -11.91
N ARG A 269 -18.18 -0.76 -12.88
CA ARG A 269 -18.13 -1.11 -14.31
C ARG A 269 -16.98 -2.06 -14.68
N LEU A 270 -15.82 -1.90 -14.04
CA LEU A 270 -14.69 -2.82 -14.24
C LEU A 270 -15.01 -4.19 -13.66
N LEU A 271 -15.53 -4.24 -12.42
CA LEU A 271 -15.87 -5.49 -11.76
C LEU A 271 -16.97 -6.26 -12.49
N GLU A 272 -18.01 -5.59 -12.95
CA GLU A 272 -19.07 -6.17 -13.77
C GLU A 272 -18.51 -6.76 -15.07
N ARG A 273 -17.64 -6.03 -15.76
CA ARG A 273 -17.02 -6.50 -17.01
C ARG A 273 -16.13 -7.72 -16.77
N LEU A 274 -15.36 -7.73 -15.69
CA LEU A 274 -14.54 -8.87 -15.29
C LEU A 274 -15.42 -10.08 -14.94
N ARG A 275 -16.50 -9.93 -14.16
CA ARG A 275 -17.42 -11.02 -13.81
C ARG A 275 -18.13 -11.59 -15.03
N ALA A 276 -18.51 -10.74 -15.98
CA ALA A 276 -19.17 -11.17 -17.20
C ALA A 276 -18.22 -11.94 -18.14
N ALA A 277 -16.94 -11.54 -18.21
CA ALA A 277 -15.97 -12.11 -19.13
C ALA A 277 -15.18 -13.30 -18.55
N LEU A 278 -14.81 -13.22 -17.28
CA LEU A 278 -13.97 -14.19 -16.60
C LEU A 278 -14.89 -15.22 -15.92
N ARG A 279 -14.82 -16.48 -16.36
CA ARG A 279 -15.62 -17.59 -15.80
C ARG A 279 -15.11 -18.05 -14.41
N VAL A 280 -14.78 -17.10 -13.55
CA VAL A 280 -14.27 -17.28 -12.19
C VAL A 280 -14.94 -16.27 -11.25
N PRO A 281 -15.04 -16.55 -9.94
CA PRO A 281 -15.46 -15.53 -8.99
C PRO A 281 -14.55 -14.30 -9.05
N VAL A 282 -15.10 -13.09 -9.03
CA VAL A 282 -14.33 -11.84 -9.01
C VAL A 282 -14.86 -10.94 -7.88
N GLY A 283 -13.96 -10.50 -6.99
CA GLY A 283 -14.28 -9.62 -5.87
C GLY A 283 -13.23 -8.53 -5.69
N ALA A 284 -13.65 -7.35 -5.25
CA ALA A 284 -12.71 -6.29 -4.85
C ALA A 284 -12.28 -6.49 -3.39
N ALA A 285 -11.03 -6.16 -3.09
CA ALA A 285 -10.56 -6.11 -1.70
C ALA A 285 -11.21 -4.94 -0.93
N PRO A 286 -11.33 -5.02 0.41
CA PRO A 286 -11.69 -3.87 1.23
C PRO A 286 -10.67 -2.74 1.10
N GLU A 287 -11.13 -1.49 0.88
CA GLU A 287 -10.27 -0.32 0.64
C GLU A 287 -9.15 -0.63 -0.37
N PRO A 288 -9.49 -1.01 -1.61
CA PRO A 288 -8.55 -1.66 -2.51
C PRO A 288 -7.37 -0.78 -2.90
N GLU A 289 -7.52 0.55 -2.88
CA GLU A 289 -6.44 1.51 -3.09
C GLU A 289 -5.41 1.57 -1.95
N HIS A 290 -5.71 1.01 -0.77
CA HIS A 290 -4.83 0.91 0.38
C HIS A 290 -4.19 -0.48 0.54
N ALA A 291 -4.53 -1.44 -0.32
CA ALA A 291 -4.07 -2.82 -0.19
C ALA A 291 -2.53 -2.91 -0.13
N THR A 292 -1.82 -2.26 -1.06
CA THR A 292 -0.34 -2.29 -1.10
C THR A 292 0.28 -1.75 0.19
N ILE A 293 -0.11 -0.55 0.62
CA ILE A 293 0.47 0.06 1.83
C ILE A 293 0.14 -0.74 3.09
N ARG A 294 -1.05 -1.32 3.20
CA ARG A 294 -1.43 -2.22 4.31
C ARG A 294 -0.60 -3.50 4.32
N GLY A 295 -0.35 -4.05 3.13
CA GLY A 295 0.54 -5.19 2.94
C GLY A 295 1.95 -4.90 3.40
N LEU A 296 2.52 -3.79 2.94
CA LEU A 296 3.86 -3.35 3.36
C LEU A 296 3.96 -3.20 4.88
N VAL A 297 2.95 -2.59 5.52
CA VAL A 297 2.88 -2.49 6.99
C VAL A 297 2.80 -3.86 7.66
N SER A 298 2.05 -4.80 7.10
CA SER A 298 1.91 -6.16 7.65
C SER A 298 3.19 -6.98 7.50
N LEU A 299 3.95 -6.73 6.43
CA LEU A 299 5.25 -7.34 6.16
C LEU A 299 6.40 -6.68 6.94
N CYS A 300 6.19 -5.48 7.50
CA CYS A 300 7.14 -4.89 8.43
C CYS A 300 7.23 -5.81 9.66
N PRO A 301 8.42 -6.34 9.98
CA PRO A 301 8.58 -7.18 11.17
C PRO A 301 8.21 -6.36 12.41
N GLN A 302 7.13 -6.78 13.09
CA GLN A 302 6.81 -6.25 14.41
C GLN A 302 7.95 -6.65 15.35
N PRO A 303 8.42 -5.76 16.23
CA PRO A 303 9.37 -6.18 17.26
C PRO A 303 8.72 -7.32 18.04
N ALA A 304 9.46 -8.41 18.23
CA ALA A 304 9.04 -9.50 19.10
C ALA A 304 8.59 -8.88 20.44
N PRO A 305 7.44 -9.30 21.01
CA PRO A 305 7.06 -8.80 22.32
C PRO A 305 8.22 -9.08 23.26
N ALA A 306 8.78 -8.03 23.87
CA ALA A 306 9.87 -8.15 24.83
C ALA A 306 9.48 -9.27 25.80
N ALA A 307 10.29 -10.33 25.83
CA ALA A 307 10.12 -11.37 26.81
C ALA A 307 10.04 -10.64 28.14
N ARG A 308 8.90 -10.75 28.84
CA ARG A 308 8.78 -10.19 30.17
C ARG A 308 9.75 -11.00 31.00
N THR A 309 10.97 -10.51 31.14
CA THR A 309 11.86 -10.88 32.23
C THR A 309 11.09 -10.45 33.47
N THR A 310 10.28 -11.36 33.99
CA THR A 310 9.67 -11.20 35.30
C THR A 310 10.82 -11.24 36.29
N ALA A 311 11.41 -10.08 36.53
CA ALA A 311 12.05 -9.77 37.78
C ALA A 311 10.96 -9.85 38.85
N ARG A 312 10.68 -11.07 39.32
CA ARG A 312 9.99 -11.27 40.59
C ARG A 312 11.09 -11.29 41.64
N GLY A 313 11.32 -10.10 42.21
CA GLY A 313 11.89 -10.01 43.53
C GLY A 313 10.86 -10.38 44.59
N ARG A 314 11.40 -10.90 45.69
CA ARG A 314 10.80 -11.33 46.96
C ARG A 314 10.43 -12.80 47.02
#